data_AF-A0A5J5TUT4-F1
#
_entry.id   AF-A0A5J5TUT4-F1
#
_cell.length_a   1.000
_cell.length_b   1.000
_cell.length_c   1.000
_cell.angle_alpha   90.00
_cell.angle_beta   90.00
_cell.angle_gamma   90.00
#
_symmetry.space_group_name_H-M   'P 1'
#
loop_
_entity.id
_entity.type
_entity.pdbx_description
1 polymer ?
#
loop_
_entity_poly.entity_id
_entity_poly.type
_entity_poly.pdbx_seq_one_letter_code
_entity_poly.pdbx_strand_id
1 'polypeptide(L)'
;MPPKVEKEHLNVVDIASSDDDGDAQTVARKQASSLGERQLRRNISSPEIPQSSGPITPPALPSGETLDSRSFWKAGNYVIGPTSKPALLEGALEHARVHPKFLHSNATSHKWAFGAIAELMDNAVDEIQHSATFIKVDKIDIKMDNSPGPALLFLDDGGGMDPVLLRKCMSLGYSSKKSNTTIGQYGNGFKTSTMRLGADVIVFSRSTRAGKATQSVGLLSYTFLRRTGQDDVIVPMIDFDISGHWAEPIIYSTHDDWSSNLKTILEWSPFSLKEDLLLQFDDIGPHGTKIIIYNLWLNDEGIYELAFDDDDEDIRLRDEALREATTKVLKKTVELQSHISYRLRYSLRAYASMLYLRKFNNFQIILRGKPVQQFNIADELQYPKVVTYKPQVAAGSKECSVETTIGFIKETPTNVSGFNVYHKNRLIR
;
A
#
# COMPACT_ATOMS: atom_id res chain seq x y z
N MET A 1 -19.43 34.82 54.08
CA MET A 1 -18.47 34.76 52.96
C MET A 1 -18.13 33.31 52.66
N PRO A 2 -18.44 32.83 51.47
CA PRO A 2 -17.62 31.84 50.77
C PRO A 2 -17.00 32.45 49.50
N PRO A 3 -15.77 32.08 49.11
CA PRO A 3 -15.05 32.73 48.02
C PRO A 3 -15.44 32.18 46.64
N LYS A 4 -15.30 33.06 45.64
CA LYS A 4 -15.47 32.82 44.20
C LYS A 4 -14.40 31.85 43.68
N VAL A 5 -14.81 30.94 42.80
CA VAL A 5 -13.95 30.10 41.97
C VAL A 5 -13.66 30.85 40.67
N GLU A 6 -12.38 31.15 40.42
CA GLU A 6 -11.87 31.69 39.15
C GLU A 6 -11.71 30.57 38.11
N LYS A 7 -12.05 30.90 36.85
CA LYS A 7 -11.90 30.03 35.68
C LYS A 7 -10.45 30.11 35.17
N GLU A 8 -9.76 28.98 35.06
CA GLU A 8 -8.49 28.91 34.35
C GLU A 8 -8.70 28.85 32.83
N HIS A 9 -7.89 29.65 32.13
CA HIS A 9 -7.86 29.82 30.68
C HIS A 9 -7.09 28.67 29.99
N LEU A 10 -7.65 28.16 28.90
CA LEU A 10 -7.00 27.23 27.98
C LEU A 10 -5.90 27.95 27.19
N ASN A 11 -4.66 27.46 27.29
CA ASN A 11 -3.54 27.89 26.46
C ASN A 11 -3.65 27.28 25.05
N VAL A 12 -3.87 28.14 24.05
CA VAL A 12 -3.71 27.83 22.62
C VAL A 12 -2.31 28.26 22.22
N VAL A 13 -1.53 27.36 21.63
CA VAL A 13 -0.19 27.65 21.09
C VAL A 13 -0.33 27.90 19.59
N ASP A 14 -0.15 29.16 19.19
CA ASP A 14 -0.02 29.57 17.79
C ASP A 14 1.36 29.17 17.25
N ILE A 15 1.37 28.46 16.12
CA ILE A 15 2.60 28.12 15.39
C ILE A 15 2.78 29.16 14.28
N ALA A 16 3.82 29.98 14.40
CA ALA A 16 4.20 31.00 13.42
C ALA A 16 4.76 30.36 12.15
N SER A 17 4.18 30.72 11.01
CA SER A 17 4.71 30.50 9.66
C SER A 17 5.78 31.54 9.34
N SER A 18 6.90 31.11 8.76
CA SER A 18 8.00 31.97 8.29
C SER A 18 8.05 31.86 6.77
N ASP A 19 7.68 32.94 6.09
CA ASP A 19 7.85 33.15 4.65
C ASP A 19 8.90 34.25 4.41
N ASP A 20 9.71 34.10 3.35
CA ASP A 20 10.18 35.11 2.37
C ASP A 20 11.12 34.39 1.38
N ASP A 21 11.20 34.61 0.07
CA ASP A 21 10.69 35.59 -0.91
C ASP A 21 10.58 34.82 -2.25
N GLY A 22 9.84 35.16 -3.31
CA GLY A 22 9.12 36.36 -3.72
C GLY A 22 9.07 36.33 -5.26
N ASP A 23 7.89 36.49 -5.88
CA ASP A 23 7.65 37.57 -6.85
C ASP A 23 6.16 37.68 -7.23
N ALA A 24 5.70 38.91 -7.33
CA ALA A 24 4.30 39.30 -7.35
C ALA A 24 3.80 39.65 -8.76
N GLN A 25 2.51 39.40 -9.02
CA GLN A 25 1.67 40.37 -9.74
C GLN A 25 0.19 40.20 -9.39
N THR A 26 -0.36 41.29 -8.85
CA THR A 26 -1.72 41.54 -8.37
C THR A 26 -2.62 42.11 -9.46
N VAL A 27 -3.90 41.74 -9.53
CA VAL A 27 -5.00 42.70 -9.86
C VAL A 27 -6.35 42.30 -9.21
N ALA A 28 -6.77 43.17 -8.28
CA ALA A 28 -8.11 43.68 -7.94
C ALA A 28 -9.36 42.78 -7.75
N ARG A 29 -9.88 42.89 -6.52
CA ARG A 29 -11.23 42.59 -6.03
C ARG A 29 -12.18 43.75 -6.39
N LYS A 30 -13.44 43.46 -6.77
CA LYS A 30 -14.57 44.41 -6.66
C LYS A 30 -15.70 43.75 -5.87
N GLN A 31 -16.01 44.34 -4.72
CA GLN A 31 -17.28 44.18 -4.00
C GLN A 31 -18.35 45.06 -4.67
N ALA A 32 -19.58 44.58 -4.73
CA ALA A 32 -20.76 45.43 -4.78
C ALA A 32 -21.88 44.77 -3.98
N SER A 33 -22.36 45.50 -2.99
CA SER A 33 -23.54 45.27 -2.18
C SER A 33 -24.81 45.66 -2.95
N SER A 34 -25.93 44.97 -2.71
CA SER A 34 -27.23 45.64 -2.62
C SER A 34 -28.25 44.75 -1.90
N LEU A 35 -28.93 45.37 -0.95
CA LEU A 35 -30.08 44.90 -0.21
C LEU A 35 -31.33 44.97 -1.09
N GLY A 36 -32.24 44.00 -0.90
CA GLY A 36 -33.56 44.01 -1.51
C GLY A 36 -34.49 43.04 -0.79
N GLU A 37 -35.13 43.49 0.29
CA GLU A 37 -36.25 42.81 0.93
C GLU A 37 -37.44 42.69 -0.02
N ARG A 38 -38.08 41.52 -0.08
CA ARG A 38 -39.54 41.43 -0.28
C ARG A 38 -40.13 40.06 0.09
N GLN A 39 -40.88 40.12 1.19
CA GLN A 39 -42.19 39.51 1.46
C GLN A 39 -42.41 37.99 1.33
N LEU A 40 -42.65 37.41 2.52
CA LEU A 40 -43.41 36.20 2.78
C LEU A 40 -44.75 36.14 2.02
N ARG A 41 -45.03 34.98 1.41
CA ARG A 41 -46.38 34.40 1.36
C ARG A 41 -46.32 32.92 1.72
N ARG A 42 -46.87 32.59 2.89
CA ARG A 42 -47.29 31.25 3.31
C ARG A 42 -48.43 30.78 2.41
N ASN A 43 -48.35 29.57 1.89
CA ASN A 43 -49.53 28.74 1.64
C ASN A 43 -49.30 27.38 2.30
N ILE A 44 -50.25 27.03 3.17
CA ILE A 44 -50.33 25.78 3.93
C ILE A 44 -51.31 24.89 3.18
N SER A 45 -50.92 23.66 2.87
CA SER A 45 -51.84 22.55 2.61
C SER A 45 -51.22 21.26 3.12
N SER A 46 -51.95 20.62 4.03
CA SER A 46 -51.65 19.38 4.77
C SER A 46 -51.78 18.12 3.90
N PRO A 47 -51.40 16.93 4.40
CA PRO A 47 -50.79 15.84 3.62
C PRO A 47 -51.79 14.77 3.14
N GLU A 48 -51.43 14.06 2.07
CA GLU A 48 -52.02 12.77 1.71
C GLU A 48 -50.95 11.66 1.77
N ILE A 49 -51.29 10.60 2.52
CA ILE A 49 -50.57 9.32 2.58
C ILE A 49 -51.19 8.40 1.52
N PRO A 50 -50.37 7.64 0.79
CA PRO A 50 -50.73 6.24 0.58
C PRO A 50 -49.59 5.26 0.92
N GLN A 51 -49.92 4.29 1.77
CA GLN A 51 -49.20 3.03 1.91
C GLN A 51 -49.56 2.12 0.72
N SER A 52 -48.58 1.49 0.06
CA SER A 52 -48.68 0.09 -0.32
C SER A 52 -47.31 -0.49 -0.71
N SER A 53 -46.96 -1.55 0.00
CA SER A 53 -45.84 -2.47 -0.17
C SER A 53 -45.87 -3.22 -1.51
N GLY A 54 -44.72 -3.27 -2.20
CA GLY A 54 -44.44 -4.17 -3.33
C GLY A 54 -42.96 -4.62 -3.29
N PRO A 55 -42.62 -5.81 -3.80
CA PRO A 55 -41.29 -6.40 -3.65
C PRO A 55 -40.24 -5.61 -4.43
N ILE A 56 -39.15 -5.22 -3.75
CA ILE A 56 -38.02 -4.54 -4.36
C ILE A 56 -37.21 -5.58 -5.14
N THR A 57 -37.42 -5.60 -6.46
CA THR A 57 -36.55 -6.30 -7.40
C THR A 57 -35.20 -5.57 -7.41
N PRO A 58 -34.05 -6.25 -7.25
CA PRO A 58 -32.75 -5.57 -7.32
C PRO A 58 -32.56 -4.97 -8.72
N PRO A 59 -32.00 -3.76 -8.85
CA PRO A 59 -31.75 -3.17 -10.15
C PRO A 59 -30.68 -3.99 -10.88
N ALA A 60 -30.98 -4.37 -12.13
CA ALA A 60 -30.02 -4.99 -13.02
C ALA A 60 -28.82 -4.06 -13.23
N LEU A 61 -27.61 -4.61 -13.04
CA LEU A 61 -26.35 -3.93 -13.32
C LEU A 61 -26.29 -3.53 -14.81
N PRO A 62 -25.95 -2.28 -15.16
CA PRO A 62 -25.76 -1.90 -16.55
C PRO A 62 -24.57 -2.65 -17.15
N SER A 63 -24.83 -3.40 -18.21
CA SER A 63 -23.82 -3.99 -19.09
C SER A 63 -23.06 -2.88 -19.81
N GLY A 64 -21.88 -2.56 -19.31
CA GLY A 64 -21.00 -1.53 -19.83
C GLY A 64 -19.92 -1.19 -18.82
N GLU A 65 -19.08 -2.17 -18.47
CA GLU A 65 -17.94 -1.97 -17.59
C GLU A 65 -16.95 -1.01 -18.26
N THR A 66 -17.02 0.27 -17.91
CA THR A 66 -15.96 1.19 -18.30
C THR A 66 -14.74 0.89 -17.42
N LEU A 67 -13.59 0.71 -18.06
CA LEU A 67 -12.27 0.53 -17.44
C LEU A 67 -11.86 1.71 -16.52
N ASP A 68 -12.72 2.71 -16.34
CA ASP A 68 -12.53 3.88 -15.47
C ASP A 68 -12.25 3.49 -14.01
N SER A 69 -12.71 2.32 -13.55
CA SER A 69 -12.44 1.85 -12.19
C SER A 69 -11.01 1.31 -11.98
N ARG A 70 -10.20 1.19 -13.05
CA ARG A 70 -8.84 0.63 -13.01
C ARG A 70 -7.74 1.63 -13.38
N SER A 71 -8.06 2.91 -13.50
CA SER A 71 -7.06 3.97 -13.68
C SER A 71 -6.68 4.57 -12.32
N PHE A 72 -5.40 4.48 -11.95
CA PHE A 72 -4.90 5.02 -10.69
C PHE A 72 -5.20 6.52 -10.58
N TRP A 73 -4.79 7.32 -11.57
CA TRP A 73 -4.93 8.78 -11.51
C TRP A 73 -6.38 9.29 -11.59
N LYS A 74 -7.31 8.45 -12.04
CA LYS A 74 -8.76 8.74 -12.03
C LYS A 74 -9.46 8.20 -10.77
N ALA A 75 -8.81 7.32 -10.01
CA ALA A 75 -9.37 6.69 -8.81
C ALA A 75 -9.56 7.73 -7.67
N GLY A 76 -10.71 8.37 -7.62
CA GLY A 76 -11.01 9.40 -6.61
C GLY A 76 -11.94 10.50 -7.11
N ASN A 77 -12.04 10.62 -8.44
CA ASN A 77 -12.95 11.52 -9.13
C ASN A 77 -14.34 10.87 -9.25
N TYR A 78 -15.08 10.87 -8.15
CA TYR A 78 -16.50 10.47 -8.12
C TYR A 78 -17.30 11.32 -7.14
N VAL A 79 -18.57 11.52 -7.48
CA VAL A 79 -19.52 12.30 -6.68
C VAL A 79 -19.75 11.60 -5.35
N ILE A 80 -19.51 12.31 -4.25
CA ILE A 80 -19.85 11.83 -2.91
C ILE A 80 -21.37 11.99 -2.77
N GLY A 81 -22.09 10.89 -2.62
CA GLY A 81 -23.52 10.91 -2.35
C GLY A 81 -23.85 11.49 -0.96
N PRO A 82 -25.13 11.73 -0.63
CA PRO A 82 -25.50 12.14 0.71
C PRO A 82 -25.08 11.06 1.71
N THR A 83 -24.25 11.45 2.70
CA THR A 83 -23.71 10.56 3.74
C THR A 83 -24.84 10.02 4.62
N SER A 84 -24.94 8.69 4.76
CA SER A 84 -25.84 8.09 5.75
C SER A 84 -25.17 8.15 7.11
N LYS A 85 -25.44 9.20 7.89
CA LYS A 85 -24.99 9.26 9.30
C LYS A 85 -25.68 8.16 10.11
N PRO A 86 -24.97 7.20 10.72
CA PRO A 86 -25.57 6.32 11.71
C PRO A 86 -26.06 7.17 12.88
N ALA A 87 -27.22 6.82 13.46
CA ALA A 87 -27.71 7.47 14.67
C ALA A 87 -26.66 7.30 15.79
N LEU A 88 -26.18 8.42 16.34
CA LEU A 88 -25.23 8.41 17.46
C LEU A 88 -25.89 7.75 18.68
N LEU A 89 -25.23 6.74 19.24
CA LEU A 89 -25.50 6.27 20.59
C LEU A 89 -25.20 7.42 21.55
N GLU A 90 -26.19 7.78 22.37
CA GLU A 90 -26.12 8.89 23.32
C GLU A 90 -24.93 8.70 24.27
N GLY A 91 -23.93 9.59 24.20
CA GLY A 91 -22.71 9.55 25.02
C GLY A 91 -21.43 9.09 24.33
N ALA A 92 -21.46 8.68 23.04
CA ALA A 92 -20.24 8.38 22.28
C ALA A 92 -19.63 9.65 21.65
N LEU A 93 -18.35 9.92 21.92
CA LEU A 93 -17.59 10.95 21.19
C LEU A 93 -17.41 10.51 19.72
N GLU A 94 -17.51 11.46 18.79
CA GLU A 94 -17.19 11.20 17.38
C GLU A 94 -15.71 10.84 17.24
N HIS A 95 -15.43 9.73 16.55
CA HIS A 95 -14.06 9.32 16.23
C HIS A 95 -13.69 9.84 14.84
N ALA A 96 -12.40 10.13 14.62
CA ALA A 96 -11.90 10.44 13.29
C ALA A 96 -12.15 9.26 12.36
N ARG A 97 -12.81 9.52 11.23
CA ARG A 97 -13.16 8.52 10.23
C ARG A 97 -12.32 8.70 8.98
N VAL A 98 -12.03 7.58 8.32
CA VAL A 98 -11.25 7.57 7.09
C VAL A 98 -12.15 7.15 5.95
N HIS A 99 -12.40 8.08 5.04
CA HIS A 99 -13.17 7.83 3.84
C HIS A 99 -12.32 7.02 2.83
N PRO A 100 -12.90 6.07 2.05
CA PRO A 100 -12.14 5.24 1.11
C PRO A 100 -11.26 6.00 0.11
N LYS A 101 -11.63 7.24 -0.28
CA LYS A 101 -10.78 8.14 -1.10
C LYS A 101 -9.36 8.32 -0.52
N PHE A 102 -9.22 8.30 0.80
CA PHE A 102 -7.93 8.47 1.47
C PHE A 102 -6.95 7.33 1.14
N LEU A 103 -7.43 6.10 0.93
CA LEU A 103 -6.56 4.97 0.57
C LEU A 103 -5.79 5.27 -0.72
N HIS A 104 -6.48 5.86 -1.71
CA HIS A 104 -5.86 6.29 -2.96
C HIS A 104 -4.95 7.52 -2.75
N SER A 105 -5.44 8.57 -2.08
CA SER A 105 -4.62 9.77 -1.83
C SER A 105 -3.34 9.48 -1.05
N ASN A 106 -3.37 8.51 -0.14
CA ASN A 106 -2.19 8.10 0.61
C ASN A 106 -1.18 7.35 -0.28
N ALA A 107 -1.67 6.54 -1.23
CA ALA A 107 -0.85 5.79 -2.19
C ALA A 107 -0.04 6.67 -3.14
N THR A 108 -0.42 7.95 -3.36
CA THR A 108 0.33 8.87 -4.24
C THR A 108 1.71 9.27 -3.70
N SER A 109 2.05 8.88 -2.47
CA SER A 109 3.40 9.04 -1.92
C SER A 109 4.45 8.21 -2.66
N HIS A 110 4.05 7.08 -3.26
CA HIS A 110 4.92 6.29 -4.13
C HIS A 110 4.82 6.74 -5.58
N LYS A 111 5.84 7.46 -6.05
CA LYS A 111 5.98 7.78 -7.48
C LYS A 111 6.45 6.61 -8.33
N TRP A 112 7.05 5.58 -7.71
CA TRP A 112 7.70 4.47 -8.40
C TRP A 112 7.23 3.12 -7.85
N ALA A 113 6.72 2.24 -8.71
CA ALA A 113 6.14 0.96 -8.29
C ALA A 113 7.11 0.07 -7.52
N PHE A 114 8.39 0.00 -7.92
CA PHE A 114 9.39 -0.81 -7.19
C PHE A 114 9.64 -0.29 -5.77
N GLY A 115 9.41 1.01 -5.52
CA GLY A 115 9.44 1.56 -4.16
C GLY A 115 8.37 0.92 -3.26
N ALA A 116 7.15 0.75 -3.78
CA ALA A 116 6.06 0.07 -3.08
C ALA A 116 6.33 -1.43 -2.90
N ILE A 117 6.87 -2.10 -3.93
CA ILE A 117 7.28 -3.52 -3.83
C ILE A 117 8.36 -3.69 -2.74
N ALA A 118 9.35 -2.78 -2.70
CA ALA A 118 10.40 -2.82 -1.70
C ALA A 118 9.88 -2.69 -0.27
N GLU A 119 8.87 -1.87 0.00
CA GLU A 119 8.28 -1.79 1.35
C GLU A 119 7.61 -3.10 1.79
N LEU A 120 7.05 -3.86 0.84
CA LEU A 120 6.50 -5.19 1.14
C LEU A 120 7.61 -6.20 1.41
N MET A 121 8.72 -6.14 0.66
CA MET A 121 9.92 -6.92 0.93
C MET A 121 10.55 -6.57 2.28
N ASP A 122 10.58 -5.29 2.65
CA ASP A 122 11.09 -4.79 3.93
C ASP A 122 10.33 -5.44 5.11
N ASN A 123 9.02 -5.67 4.97
CA ASN A 123 8.24 -6.34 6.00
C ASN A 123 8.63 -7.80 6.20
N ALA A 124 8.92 -8.55 5.13
CA ALA A 124 9.39 -9.93 5.24
C ALA A 124 10.85 -10.01 5.74
N VAL A 125 11.69 -9.06 5.35
CA VAL A 125 13.07 -8.97 5.87
C VAL A 125 13.08 -8.67 7.37
N ASP A 126 12.15 -7.84 7.85
CA ASP A 126 11.96 -7.61 9.29
C ASP A 126 11.56 -8.90 10.04
N GLU A 127 11.02 -9.92 9.35
CA GLU A 127 10.65 -11.22 9.91
C GLU A 127 11.80 -12.24 9.97
N ILE A 128 13.02 -11.89 9.53
CA ILE A 128 14.21 -12.74 9.71
C ILE A 128 14.44 -13.05 11.20
N GLN A 129 14.13 -12.10 12.09
CA GLN A 129 14.19 -12.32 13.55
C GLN A 129 13.17 -13.36 14.06
N HIS A 130 12.13 -13.63 13.26
CA HIS A 130 11.12 -14.66 13.49
C HIS A 130 11.33 -15.88 12.57
N SER A 131 12.59 -16.12 12.17
CA SER A 131 13.03 -17.28 11.38
C SER A 131 12.54 -17.32 9.91
N ALA A 132 12.12 -16.18 9.34
CA ALA A 132 11.90 -16.11 7.90
C ALA A 132 13.19 -16.49 7.15
N THR A 133 13.06 -17.35 6.13
CA THR A 133 14.16 -17.79 5.27
C THR A 133 13.99 -17.33 3.83
N PHE A 134 12.80 -16.87 3.43
CA PHE A 134 12.61 -16.28 2.12
C PHE A 134 11.46 -15.27 2.03
N ILE A 135 11.51 -14.46 0.98
CA ILE A 135 10.32 -13.86 0.37
C ILE A 135 10.28 -14.22 -1.11
N LYS A 136 9.14 -14.71 -1.57
CA LYS A 136 8.81 -14.90 -2.99
C LYS A 136 8.01 -13.71 -3.48
N VAL A 137 8.43 -13.14 -4.59
CA VAL A 137 7.70 -12.13 -5.35
C VAL A 137 7.43 -12.70 -6.73
N ASP A 138 6.17 -12.86 -7.10
CA ASP A 138 5.80 -13.50 -8.35
C ASP A 138 4.60 -12.82 -9.02
N LYS A 139 4.35 -13.21 -10.26
CA LYS A 139 3.13 -12.89 -10.99
C LYS A 139 2.26 -14.13 -11.04
N ILE A 140 0.99 -13.98 -10.68
CA ILE A 140 -0.03 -15.00 -10.86
C ILE A 140 -1.12 -14.48 -11.80
N ASP A 141 -1.83 -15.39 -12.47
CA ASP A 141 -2.97 -15.04 -13.31
C ASP A 141 -4.27 -15.35 -12.58
N ILE A 142 -5.09 -14.32 -12.39
CA ILE A 142 -6.44 -14.47 -11.85
C ILE A 142 -7.39 -14.75 -13.00
N LYS A 143 -8.12 -15.87 -12.88
CA LYS A 143 -9.10 -16.33 -13.86
C LYS A 143 -10.53 -16.08 -13.37
N MET A 144 -10.83 -14.85 -12.93
CA MET A 144 -12.19 -14.46 -12.61
C MET A 144 -12.97 -14.09 -13.87
N ASP A 145 -14.22 -14.53 -13.98
CA ASP A 145 -15.09 -14.29 -15.13
C ASP A 145 -15.25 -12.80 -15.48
N ASN A 146 -15.25 -11.92 -14.48
CA ASN A 146 -15.52 -10.48 -14.64
C ASN A 146 -14.26 -9.60 -14.51
N SER A 147 -13.09 -10.17 -14.21
CA SER A 147 -11.88 -9.38 -13.98
C SER A 147 -10.59 -10.21 -14.13
N PRO A 148 -10.38 -10.89 -15.27
CA PRO A 148 -9.15 -11.63 -15.48
C PRO A 148 -7.96 -10.68 -15.57
N GLY A 149 -6.79 -11.15 -15.14
CA GLY A 149 -5.56 -10.38 -15.29
C GLY A 149 -4.43 -10.81 -14.35
N PRO A 150 -3.23 -10.23 -14.54
CA PRO A 150 -2.11 -10.46 -13.64
C PRO A 150 -2.39 -9.89 -12.26
N ALA A 151 -1.84 -10.58 -11.26
CA ALA A 151 -1.74 -10.13 -9.89
C ALA A 151 -0.31 -10.34 -9.38
N LEU A 152 0.08 -9.52 -8.42
CA LEU A 152 1.35 -9.65 -7.72
C LEU A 152 1.15 -10.54 -6.48
N LEU A 153 1.99 -11.55 -6.36
CA LEU A 153 2.06 -12.45 -5.22
C LEU A 153 3.30 -12.12 -4.39
N PHE A 154 3.12 -11.93 -3.09
CA PHE A 154 4.19 -11.91 -2.11
C PHE A 154 3.96 -13.04 -1.12
N LEU A 155 4.96 -13.89 -0.89
CA LEU A 155 4.87 -15.00 0.05
C LEU A 155 6.15 -15.11 0.85
N ASP A 156 6.06 -14.94 2.17
CA ASP A 156 7.15 -15.17 3.10
C ASP A 156 6.81 -16.31 4.08
N ASP A 157 7.85 -16.93 4.62
CA ASP A 157 7.79 -17.97 5.66
C ASP A 157 8.13 -17.43 7.05
N GLY A 158 7.89 -16.13 7.29
CA GLY A 158 8.11 -15.50 8.59
C GLY A 158 7.14 -15.98 9.67
N GLY A 159 7.13 -15.30 10.82
CA GLY A 159 6.32 -15.73 11.98
C GLY A 159 4.80 -15.60 11.79
N GLY A 160 4.38 -14.95 10.69
CA GLY A 160 3.00 -14.61 10.40
C GLY A 160 2.34 -13.73 11.45
N MET A 161 1.05 -13.46 11.22
CA MET A 161 0.22 -12.61 12.04
C MET A 161 -0.89 -13.44 12.67
N ASP A 162 -0.99 -13.37 14.00
CA ASP A 162 -2.21 -13.78 14.70
C ASP A 162 -3.37 -12.81 14.33
N PRO A 163 -4.63 -13.18 14.62
CA PRO A 163 -5.79 -12.34 14.30
C PRO A 163 -5.69 -10.88 14.78
N VAL A 164 -5.07 -10.64 15.94
CA VAL A 164 -4.92 -9.29 16.50
C VAL A 164 -3.89 -8.50 15.71
N LEU A 165 -2.78 -9.11 15.32
CA LEU A 165 -1.77 -8.49 14.47
C LEU A 165 -2.29 -8.22 13.06
N LEU A 166 -3.05 -9.13 12.46
CA LEU A 166 -3.63 -8.88 11.13
C LEU A 166 -4.58 -7.69 11.17
N ARG A 167 -5.45 -7.58 12.19
CA ARG A 167 -6.31 -6.40 12.40
C ARG A 167 -5.49 -5.12 12.49
N LYS A 168 -4.41 -5.09 13.28
CA LYS A 168 -3.50 -3.93 13.36
C LYS A 168 -2.83 -3.63 12.02
N CYS A 169 -2.44 -4.65 11.28
CA CYS A 169 -1.86 -4.52 9.95
C CYS A 169 -2.83 -3.88 8.96
N MET A 170 -4.13 -4.16 9.08
CA MET A 170 -5.18 -3.57 8.24
C MET A 170 -5.63 -2.17 8.70
N SER A 171 -5.53 -1.85 9.99
CA SER A 171 -5.86 -0.53 10.54
C SER A 171 -4.81 0.53 10.27
N LEU A 172 -5.21 1.76 9.91
CA LEU A 172 -4.28 2.88 9.68
C LEU A 172 -3.56 3.31 10.96
N GLY A 173 -2.26 3.63 10.85
CA GLY A 173 -1.47 4.25 11.93
C GLY A 173 -0.97 3.31 13.03
N TYR A 174 -1.21 2.00 12.95
CA TYR A 174 -0.71 1.04 13.93
C TYR A 174 0.66 0.46 13.53
N SER A 175 1.65 0.67 14.39
CA SER A 175 2.94 -0.03 14.36
C SER A 175 3.36 -0.40 15.76
N SER A 176 3.63 -1.68 15.99
CA SER A 176 4.25 -2.17 17.24
C SER A 176 5.78 -2.28 17.12
N LYS A 177 6.35 -2.01 15.94
CA LYS A 177 7.79 -2.09 15.68
C LYS A 177 8.49 -0.90 16.35
N LYS A 178 8.96 -1.13 17.59
CA LYS A 178 9.69 -0.14 18.40
C LYS A 178 11.21 -0.31 18.34
N SER A 179 11.71 -1.29 17.61
CA SER A 179 13.16 -1.56 17.55
C SER A 179 13.86 -0.60 16.57
N ASN A 180 15.06 -0.16 16.93
CA ASN A 180 15.93 0.61 16.04
C ASN A 180 16.44 -0.19 14.84
N THR A 181 16.24 -1.52 14.80
CA THR A 181 16.74 -2.40 13.74
C THR A 181 15.71 -2.71 12.66
N THR A 182 14.42 -2.55 12.94
CA THR A 182 13.35 -2.72 11.94
C THR A 182 13.29 -1.57 10.94
N ILE A 183 12.98 -1.90 9.69
CA ILE A 183 12.83 -0.93 8.60
C ILE A 183 11.46 -0.25 8.71
N GLY A 184 10.38 -1.02 8.92
CA GLY A 184 9.03 -0.48 9.00
C GLY A 184 8.71 0.17 10.35
N GLN A 185 8.55 1.50 10.39
CA GLN A 185 8.28 2.22 11.65
C GLN A 185 6.88 2.86 11.71
N TYR A 186 6.34 3.28 10.57
CA TYR A 186 5.18 4.21 10.52
C TYR A 186 3.81 3.54 10.48
N GLY A 187 3.72 2.21 10.31
CA GLY A 187 2.44 1.49 10.32
C GLY A 187 1.52 1.75 9.12
N ASN A 188 2.01 2.47 8.10
CA ASN A 188 1.25 2.84 6.91
C ASN A 188 1.73 2.13 5.64
N GLY A 189 2.99 1.68 5.60
CA GLY A 189 3.65 1.21 4.38
C GLY A 189 2.90 0.11 3.63
N PHE A 190 2.32 -0.86 4.35
CA PHE A 190 1.48 -1.91 3.73
C PHE A 190 0.30 -1.33 2.95
N LYS A 191 -0.49 -0.42 3.54
CA LYS A 191 -1.69 0.15 2.90
C LYS A 191 -1.29 1.01 1.71
N THR A 192 -0.32 1.88 1.92
CA THR A 192 0.19 2.79 0.90
C THR A 192 0.76 2.03 -0.30
N SER A 193 1.57 1.00 -0.04
CA SER A 193 2.23 0.21 -1.08
C SER A 193 1.26 -0.66 -1.85
N THR A 194 0.36 -1.37 -1.16
CA THR A 194 -0.63 -2.23 -1.83
C THR A 194 -1.59 -1.44 -2.68
N MET A 195 -2.12 -0.32 -2.16
CA MET A 195 -3.01 0.58 -2.90
C MET A 195 -2.30 1.32 -4.05
N ARG A 196 -0.96 1.44 -4.03
CA ARG A 196 -0.18 1.96 -5.17
C ARG A 196 -0.06 0.95 -6.31
N LEU A 197 -0.04 -0.34 -6.00
CA LEU A 197 0.21 -1.42 -6.96
C LEU A 197 -1.09 -1.93 -7.61
N GLY A 198 -2.17 -2.02 -6.84
CA GLY A 198 -3.49 -2.38 -7.35
C GLY A 198 -4.62 -1.81 -6.51
N ALA A 199 -5.85 -1.93 -7.03
CA ALA A 199 -7.04 -1.47 -6.34
C ALA A 199 -7.38 -2.35 -5.13
N ASP A 200 -7.01 -3.63 -5.16
CA ASP A 200 -7.46 -4.60 -4.19
C ASP A 200 -6.33 -5.52 -3.73
N VAL A 201 -6.33 -5.84 -2.43
CA VAL A 201 -5.38 -6.77 -1.83
C VAL A 201 -6.08 -7.71 -0.87
N ILE A 202 -5.75 -8.99 -0.97
CA ILE A 202 -6.12 -10.02 -0.01
C ILE A 202 -4.87 -10.56 0.68
N VAL A 203 -4.94 -10.71 2.00
CA VAL A 203 -3.85 -11.21 2.84
C VAL A 203 -4.29 -12.48 3.54
N PHE A 204 -3.48 -13.51 3.41
CA PHE A 204 -3.54 -14.74 4.17
C PHE A 204 -2.35 -14.76 5.12
N SER A 205 -2.58 -15.06 6.39
CA SER A 205 -1.48 -15.20 7.32
C SER A 205 -1.73 -16.37 8.24
N ARG A 206 -0.69 -17.19 8.47
CA ARG A 206 -0.71 -18.28 9.42
C ARG A 206 0.34 -17.99 10.48
N SER A 207 -0.05 -18.09 11.74
CA SER A 207 0.86 -17.87 12.86
C SER A 207 0.67 -18.95 13.91
N THR A 208 1.80 -19.44 14.42
CA THR A 208 1.85 -20.39 15.52
C THR A 208 2.60 -19.76 16.68
N ARG A 209 1.90 -19.44 17.77
CA ARG A 209 2.46 -18.74 18.94
C ARG A 209 1.96 -19.36 20.23
N ALA A 210 2.87 -19.71 21.12
CA ALA A 210 2.56 -20.25 22.44
C ALA A 210 1.57 -21.44 22.40
N GLY A 211 1.72 -22.34 21.43
CA GLY A 211 0.86 -23.52 21.26
C GLY A 211 -0.48 -23.25 20.58
N LYS A 212 -0.78 -21.99 20.23
CA LYS A 212 -1.96 -21.63 19.44
C LYS A 212 -1.57 -21.41 17.98
N ALA A 213 -2.21 -22.14 17.09
CA ALA A 213 -2.06 -21.98 15.66
C ALA A 213 -3.33 -21.33 15.09
N THR A 214 -3.15 -20.26 14.32
CA THR A 214 -4.25 -19.50 13.72
C THR A 214 -3.97 -19.24 12.26
N GLN A 215 -5.03 -19.15 11.48
CA GLN A 215 -4.95 -18.69 10.10
C GLN A 215 -6.04 -17.65 9.83
N SER A 216 -5.66 -16.55 9.20
CA SER A 216 -6.48 -15.36 9.09
C SER A 216 -6.48 -14.85 7.67
N VAL A 217 -7.65 -14.39 7.21
CA VAL A 217 -7.82 -13.75 5.91
C VAL A 217 -8.33 -12.33 6.12
N GLY A 218 -7.72 -11.36 5.45
CA GLY A 218 -8.19 -9.98 5.43
C GLY A 218 -8.22 -9.42 4.02
N LEU A 219 -9.30 -8.74 3.68
CA LEU A 219 -9.52 -8.12 2.37
C LEU A 219 -9.57 -6.60 2.49
N LEU A 220 -8.59 -5.91 1.90
CA LEU A 220 -8.63 -4.47 1.70
C LEU A 220 -8.91 -4.20 0.22
N SER A 221 -10.18 -3.95 -0.10
CA SER A 221 -10.64 -3.78 -1.47
C SER A 221 -11.20 -2.38 -1.71
N TYR A 222 -10.47 -1.58 -2.48
CA TYR A 222 -10.97 -0.28 -2.95
C TYR A 222 -12.20 -0.48 -3.83
N THR A 223 -12.21 -1.53 -4.67
CA THR A 223 -13.32 -1.83 -5.57
C THR A 223 -14.62 -2.09 -4.81
N PHE A 224 -14.58 -2.93 -3.77
CA PHE A 224 -15.72 -3.18 -2.86
C PHE A 224 -16.23 -1.89 -2.23
N LEU A 225 -15.35 -1.13 -1.58
CA LEU A 225 -15.70 0.11 -0.88
C LEU A 225 -16.36 1.12 -1.83
N ARG A 226 -15.83 1.22 -3.05
CA ARG A 226 -16.30 2.15 -4.07
C ARG A 226 -17.60 1.74 -4.72
N ARG A 227 -17.74 0.47 -5.12
CA ARG A 227 -18.94 -0.02 -5.81
C ARG A 227 -20.14 -0.13 -4.87
N THR A 228 -19.91 -0.36 -3.58
CA THR A 228 -20.97 -0.37 -2.56
C THR A 228 -21.23 1.00 -1.92
N GLY A 229 -20.46 2.03 -2.28
CA GLY A 229 -20.68 3.41 -1.81
C GLY A 229 -20.39 3.61 -0.32
N GLN A 230 -19.39 2.92 0.23
CA GLN A 230 -19.04 3.06 1.64
C GLN A 230 -18.47 4.44 1.96
N ASP A 231 -18.92 5.01 3.08
CA ASP A 231 -18.42 6.28 3.61
C ASP A 231 -17.18 6.07 4.51
N ASP A 232 -16.98 4.85 5.00
CA ASP A 232 -15.87 4.45 5.88
C ASP A 232 -15.08 3.29 5.27
N VAL A 233 -13.79 3.19 5.59
CA VAL A 233 -12.97 2.03 5.22
C VAL A 233 -13.36 0.82 6.07
N ILE A 234 -14.06 -0.13 5.44
CA ILE A 234 -14.43 -1.44 6.01
C ILE A 234 -13.49 -2.51 5.46
N VAL A 235 -12.94 -3.34 6.35
CA VAL A 235 -12.03 -4.44 5.98
C VAL A 235 -12.64 -5.77 6.45
N PRO A 236 -13.26 -6.56 5.54
CA PRO A 236 -13.72 -7.90 5.87
C PRO A 236 -12.56 -8.79 6.33
N MET A 237 -12.73 -9.43 7.48
CA MET A 237 -11.75 -10.34 8.05
C MET A 237 -12.43 -11.58 8.62
N ILE A 238 -11.79 -12.73 8.41
CA ILE A 238 -12.19 -14.00 9.00
C ILE A 238 -10.96 -14.68 9.59
N ASP A 239 -11.14 -15.32 10.73
CA ASP A 239 -10.09 -15.98 11.49
C ASP A 239 -10.50 -17.42 11.77
N PHE A 240 -9.52 -18.32 11.76
CA PHE A 240 -9.69 -19.72 12.12
C PHE A 240 -8.67 -20.13 13.18
N ASP A 241 -9.11 -20.91 14.16
CA ASP A 241 -8.25 -21.68 15.04
C ASP A 241 -7.92 -23.01 14.35
N ILE A 242 -6.64 -23.29 14.23
CA ILE A 242 -6.11 -24.53 13.62
C ILE A 242 -5.23 -25.29 14.60
N SER A 243 -5.39 -25.03 15.90
CA SER A 243 -4.67 -25.77 16.95
C SER A 243 -5.20 -27.21 17.11
N GLY A 244 -6.45 -27.45 16.66
CA GLY A 244 -7.11 -28.75 16.68
C GLY A 244 -6.91 -29.57 15.39
N HIS A 245 -7.75 -30.59 15.20
CA HIS A 245 -7.69 -31.46 14.02
C HIS A 245 -8.27 -30.83 12.75
N TRP A 246 -9.14 -29.83 12.88
CA TRP A 246 -9.77 -29.11 11.78
C TRP A 246 -9.76 -27.60 12.05
N ALA A 247 -9.92 -26.80 10.99
CA ALA A 247 -10.01 -25.35 11.10
C ALA A 247 -11.38 -24.90 11.62
N GLU A 248 -11.42 -24.29 12.80
CA GLU A 248 -12.64 -23.79 13.44
C GLU A 248 -12.75 -22.26 13.31
N PRO A 249 -13.89 -21.71 12.87
CA PRO A 249 -14.09 -20.27 12.84
C PRO A 249 -13.93 -19.62 14.21
N ILE A 250 -13.15 -18.54 14.31
CA ILE A 250 -13.09 -17.70 15.50
C ILE A 250 -14.13 -16.58 15.35
N ILE A 251 -15.16 -16.61 16.20
CA ILE A 251 -16.26 -15.65 16.20
C ILE A 251 -16.03 -14.61 17.30
N TYR A 252 -15.90 -13.34 16.93
CA TYR A 252 -15.67 -12.24 17.88
C TYR A 252 -16.95 -11.55 18.34
N SER A 253 -17.89 -11.35 17.43
CA SER A 253 -19.18 -10.71 17.68
C SER A 253 -20.29 -11.75 17.51
N THR A 254 -20.82 -11.88 16.30
CA THR A 254 -21.90 -12.81 15.97
C THR A 254 -21.50 -13.73 14.83
N HIS A 255 -22.17 -14.88 14.72
CA HIS A 255 -21.98 -15.78 13.59
C HIS A 255 -22.39 -15.12 12.27
N ASP A 256 -23.38 -14.23 12.30
CA ASP A 256 -23.84 -13.47 11.13
C ASP A 256 -22.79 -12.49 10.64
N ASP A 257 -22.08 -11.80 11.54
CA ASP A 257 -20.96 -10.91 11.17
C ASP A 257 -19.83 -11.69 10.50
N TRP A 258 -19.46 -12.84 11.07
CA TRP A 258 -18.44 -13.71 10.49
C TRP A 258 -18.87 -14.21 9.09
N SER A 259 -20.13 -14.62 8.95
CA SER A 259 -20.70 -15.11 7.69
C SER A 259 -20.79 -14.00 6.63
N SER A 260 -21.13 -12.78 7.05
CA SER A 260 -21.15 -11.59 6.21
C SER A 260 -19.76 -11.21 5.70
N ASN A 261 -18.75 -11.27 6.58
CA ASN A 261 -17.35 -11.06 6.19
C ASN A 261 -16.88 -12.12 5.19
N LEU A 262 -17.15 -13.40 5.46
CA LEU A 262 -16.83 -14.47 4.51
C LEU A 262 -17.51 -14.23 3.16
N LYS A 263 -18.82 -13.94 3.16
CA LYS A 263 -19.57 -13.66 1.93
C LYS A 263 -18.95 -12.51 1.13
N THR A 264 -18.58 -11.43 1.82
CA THR A 264 -17.94 -10.28 1.18
C THR A 264 -16.58 -10.66 0.59
N ILE A 265 -15.77 -11.46 1.30
CA ILE A 265 -14.50 -11.96 0.78
C ILE A 265 -14.72 -12.81 -0.48
N LEU A 266 -15.70 -13.72 -0.47
CA LEU A 266 -15.96 -14.60 -1.60
C LEU A 266 -16.50 -13.85 -2.83
N GLU A 267 -17.25 -12.78 -2.60
CA GLU A 267 -17.83 -11.95 -3.68
C GLU A 267 -16.81 -11.00 -4.31
N TRP A 268 -15.88 -10.45 -3.51
CA TRP A 268 -15.00 -9.36 -3.93
C TRP A 268 -13.53 -9.75 -4.09
N SER A 269 -13.11 -10.93 -3.61
CA SER A 269 -11.75 -11.45 -3.80
C SER A 269 -11.65 -12.40 -5.00
N PRO A 270 -10.44 -12.79 -5.44
CA PRO A 270 -10.25 -13.76 -6.54
C PRO A 270 -10.78 -15.18 -6.28
N PHE A 271 -11.29 -15.47 -5.08
CA PHE A 271 -11.69 -16.80 -4.63
C PHE A 271 -13.19 -16.81 -4.32
N SER A 272 -13.98 -17.47 -5.17
CA SER A 272 -15.45 -17.49 -5.04
C SER A 272 -15.97 -18.59 -4.12
N LEU A 273 -15.14 -19.58 -3.79
CA LEU A 273 -15.46 -20.68 -2.89
C LEU A 273 -14.59 -20.63 -1.64
N LYS A 274 -15.16 -21.06 -0.51
CA LYS A 274 -14.44 -21.13 0.78
C LYS A 274 -13.27 -22.11 0.68
N GLU A 275 -13.45 -23.20 -0.05
CA GLU A 275 -12.44 -24.23 -0.29
C GLU A 275 -11.23 -23.65 -1.02
N ASP A 276 -11.45 -22.86 -2.09
CA ASP A 276 -10.39 -22.20 -2.85
C ASP A 276 -9.62 -21.19 -1.99
N LEU A 277 -10.32 -20.51 -1.08
CA LEU A 277 -9.74 -19.59 -0.11
C LEU A 277 -8.84 -20.34 0.89
N LEU A 278 -9.29 -21.50 1.40
CA LEU A 278 -8.53 -22.32 2.33
C LEU A 278 -7.31 -22.97 1.68
N LEU A 279 -7.40 -23.36 0.41
CA LEU A 279 -6.26 -23.87 -0.38
C LEU A 279 -5.10 -22.87 -0.47
N GLN A 280 -5.36 -21.56 -0.31
CA GLN A 280 -4.29 -20.55 -0.32
C GLN A 280 -3.33 -20.64 0.86
N PHE A 281 -3.66 -21.40 1.91
CA PHE A 281 -2.76 -21.60 3.05
C PHE A 281 -1.82 -22.81 2.90
N ASP A 282 -1.99 -23.65 1.88
CA ASP A 282 -1.21 -24.89 1.73
C ASP A 282 0.27 -24.60 1.44
N ASP A 283 0.56 -23.59 0.64
CA ASP A 283 1.91 -23.19 0.26
C ASP A 283 2.58 -22.20 1.23
N ILE A 284 1.85 -21.75 2.26
CA ILE A 284 2.40 -20.91 3.34
C ILE A 284 3.23 -21.74 4.32
N GLY A 285 2.91 -23.03 4.51
CA GLY A 285 3.55 -23.86 5.53
C GLY A 285 3.02 -23.58 6.94
N PRO A 286 3.76 -23.86 8.03
CA PRO A 286 3.26 -23.76 9.41
C PRO A 286 3.10 -22.33 9.93
N HIS A 287 3.83 -21.38 9.35
CA HIS A 287 3.76 -19.96 9.62
C HIS A 287 4.22 -19.18 8.39
N GLY A 288 3.69 -17.97 8.21
CA GLY A 288 4.05 -17.11 7.09
C GLY A 288 2.92 -16.18 6.69
N THR A 289 3.17 -15.37 5.67
CA THR A 289 2.19 -14.43 5.11
C THR A 289 2.20 -14.49 3.59
N LYS A 290 1.00 -14.53 3.01
CA LYS A 290 0.75 -14.47 1.58
C LYS A 290 -0.11 -13.24 1.27
N ILE A 291 0.36 -12.40 0.37
CA ILE A 291 -0.31 -11.18 -0.06
C ILE A 291 -0.53 -11.29 -1.55
N ILE A 292 -1.78 -11.14 -1.99
CA ILE A 292 -2.15 -11.12 -3.41
C ILE A 292 -2.75 -9.75 -3.71
N ILE A 293 -2.04 -8.98 -4.53
CA ILE A 293 -2.49 -7.67 -5.01
C ILE A 293 -3.01 -7.85 -6.43
N TYR A 294 -4.29 -7.54 -6.63
CA TYR A 294 -5.00 -7.74 -7.88
C TYR A 294 -5.76 -6.50 -8.29
N ASN A 295 -6.38 -6.54 -9.47
CA ASN A 295 -6.87 -5.34 -10.14
C ASN A 295 -5.76 -4.28 -10.21
N LEU A 296 -4.59 -4.71 -10.71
CA LEU A 296 -3.43 -3.85 -10.89
C LEU A 296 -3.81 -2.63 -11.75
N TRP A 297 -3.22 -1.48 -11.43
CA TRP A 297 -3.57 -0.24 -12.10
C TRP A 297 -3.14 -0.23 -13.56
N LEU A 298 -4.01 0.34 -14.39
CA LEU A 298 -3.79 0.58 -15.80
C LEU A 298 -3.54 2.07 -16.03
N ASN A 299 -2.70 2.39 -16.99
CA ASN A 299 -2.59 3.75 -17.52
C ASN A 299 -3.79 4.08 -18.44
N ASP A 300 -3.80 5.27 -19.03
CA ASP A 300 -4.91 5.73 -19.87
C ASP A 300 -5.06 4.93 -21.18
N GLU A 301 -4.00 4.24 -21.61
CA GLU A 301 -4.00 3.32 -22.75
C GLU A 301 -4.43 1.89 -22.38
N GLY A 302 -4.79 1.63 -21.12
CA GLY A 302 -5.18 0.31 -20.65
C GLY A 302 -4.00 -0.66 -20.49
N ILE A 303 -2.80 -0.13 -20.22
CA ILE A 303 -1.56 -0.89 -20.10
C ILE A 303 -1.06 -0.86 -18.64
N TYR A 304 -0.62 -1.99 -18.12
CA TYR A 304 0.03 -2.07 -16.81
C TYR A 304 1.38 -1.35 -16.81
N GLU A 305 1.67 -0.58 -15.76
CA GLU A 305 2.99 0.02 -15.52
C GLU A 305 4.11 -1.06 -15.47
N LEU A 306 3.77 -2.23 -14.93
CA LEU A 306 4.65 -3.40 -14.85
C LEU A 306 4.50 -4.27 -16.11
N ALA A 307 5.64 -4.72 -16.64
CA ALA A 307 5.75 -5.72 -17.69
C ALA A 307 6.15 -7.07 -17.09
N PHE A 308 5.35 -8.09 -17.39
CA PHE A 308 5.54 -9.46 -16.90
C PHE A 308 6.05 -10.41 -17.98
N ASP A 309 5.94 -10.01 -19.25
CA ASP A 309 6.17 -10.88 -20.41
C ASP A 309 7.50 -10.59 -21.13
N ASP A 310 8.21 -9.53 -20.73
CA ASP A 310 9.50 -9.13 -21.35
C ASP A 310 10.67 -10.03 -20.90
N ASP A 311 10.54 -10.64 -19.72
CA ASP A 311 11.54 -11.51 -19.09
C ASP A 311 10.83 -12.44 -18.09
N ASP A 312 10.94 -13.75 -18.29
CA ASP A 312 10.29 -14.77 -17.46
C ASP A 312 10.81 -14.79 -16.01
N GLU A 313 12.01 -14.25 -15.78
CA GLU A 313 12.68 -14.21 -14.48
C GLU A 313 12.62 -12.82 -13.84
N ASP A 314 11.98 -11.83 -14.46
CA ASP A 314 11.93 -10.46 -13.94
C ASP A 314 10.51 -9.90 -13.91
N ILE A 315 10.35 -8.79 -13.21
CA ILE A 315 9.20 -7.91 -13.33
C ILE A 315 9.78 -6.55 -13.68
N ARG A 316 9.51 -6.07 -14.89
CA ARG A 316 10.14 -4.85 -15.42
C ARG A 316 9.17 -3.69 -15.38
N LEU A 317 9.71 -2.47 -15.35
CA LEU A 317 8.91 -1.29 -15.63
C LEU A 317 8.89 -1.05 -17.13
N ARG A 318 7.73 -0.66 -17.65
CA ARG A 318 7.63 -0.23 -19.03
C ARG A 318 8.31 1.12 -19.21
N ASP A 319 9.15 1.22 -20.23
CA ASP A 319 9.77 2.50 -20.61
C ASP A 319 9.01 3.11 -21.78
N GLU A 320 8.11 4.05 -21.48
CA GLU A 320 7.25 4.70 -22.48
C GLU A 320 8.08 5.51 -23.48
N ALA A 321 9.15 6.17 -23.03
CA ALA A 321 10.04 6.99 -23.86
C ALA A 321 10.76 6.19 -24.97
N LEU A 322 10.74 4.87 -24.87
CA LEU A 322 11.53 3.96 -25.69
C LEU A 322 10.67 3.26 -26.76
N ARG A 323 9.34 3.31 -26.63
CA ARG A 323 8.39 2.78 -27.63
C ARG A 323 8.36 3.56 -28.94
N GLU A 324 8.80 4.81 -28.91
CA GLU A 324 8.79 5.73 -30.08
C GLU A 324 10.14 5.77 -30.83
N ALA A 325 11.10 4.92 -30.46
CA ALA A 325 12.47 4.96 -30.96
C ALA A 325 12.63 4.32 -32.37
N THR A 326 13.22 5.06 -33.32
CA THR A 326 13.57 4.59 -34.68
C THR A 326 14.85 3.73 -34.73
N THR A 327 15.11 3.03 -35.84
CA THR A 327 16.16 2.01 -36.00
C THR A 327 17.62 2.46 -35.70
N LYS A 328 17.96 3.76 -35.84
CA LYS A 328 19.29 4.28 -35.45
C LYS A 328 19.42 4.51 -33.93
N VAL A 329 18.31 4.65 -33.23
CA VAL A 329 18.23 4.82 -31.77
C VAL A 329 18.53 3.49 -31.06
N LEU A 330 18.24 2.34 -31.70
CA LEU A 330 18.42 1.00 -31.14
C LEU A 330 19.82 0.73 -30.53
N LYS A 331 20.92 1.11 -31.19
CA LYS A 331 22.28 0.85 -30.64
C LYS A 331 22.56 1.64 -29.36
N LYS A 332 22.27 2.95 -29.37
CA LYS A 332 22.39 3.81 -28.18
C LYS A 332 21.43 3.38 -27.06
N THR A 333 20.26 2.90 -27.44
CA THR A 333 19.26 2.35 -26.52
C THR A 333 19.77 1.08 -25.84
N VAL A 334 20.37 0.15 -26.57
CA VAL A 334 20.92 -1.09 -25.99
C VAL A 334 22.10 -0.78 -25.05
N GLU A 335 22.98 0.15 -25.43
CA GLU A 335 24.06 0.62 -24.55
C GLU A 335 23.49 1.25 -23.25
N LEU A 336 22.49 2.12 -23.35
CA LEU A 336 21.82 2.71 -22.19
C LEU A 336 21.14 1.64 -21.32
N GLN A 337 20.45 0.67 -21.93
CA GLN A 337 19.75 -0.41 -21.23
C GLN A 337 20.71 -1.37 -20.52
N SER A 338 21.92 -1.52 -21.04
CA SER A 338 22.97 -2.32 -20.40
C SER A 338 23.55 -1.65 -19.15
N HIS A 339 23.47 -0.31 -19.07
CA HIS A 339 24.06 0.44 -17.98
C HIS A 339 23.36 0.18 -16.64
N ILE A 340 24.15 0.04 -15.58
CA ILE A 340 23.65 -0.32 -14.24
C ILE A 340 22.53 0.62 -13.74
N SER A 341 22.64 1.93 -14.01
CA SER A 341 21.60 2.89 -13.58
C SER A 341 20.24 2.66 -14.25
N TYR A 342 20.24 2.23 -15.52
CA TYR A 342 19.01 1.88 -16.21
C TYR A 342 18.45 0.57 -15.63
N ARG A 343 19.31 -0.44 -15.46
CA ARG A 343 18.90 -1.73 -14.90
C ARG A 343 18.27 -1.56 -13.52
N LEU A 344 18.88 -0.81 -12.62
CA LEU A 344 18.32 -0.53 -11.29
C LEU A 344 16.98 0.22 -11.32
N ARG A 345 16.74 1.01 -12.35
CA ARG A 345 15.49 1.76 -12.51
C ARG A 345 14.35 0.93 -13.10
N TYR A 346 14.66 0.00 -14.01
CA TYR A 346 13.65 -0.69 -14.83
C TYR A 346 13.56 -2.22 -14.63
N SER A 347 14.53 -2.85 -13.95
CA SER A 347 14.52 -4.28 -13.61
C SER A 347 14.34 -4.46 -12.10
N LEU A 348 13.27 -5.11 -11.68
CA LEU A 348 13.03 -5.38 -10.26
C LEU A 348 14.12 -6.32 -9.73
N ARG A 349 14.55 -7.30 -10.52
CA ARG A 349 15.67 -8.19 -10.17
C ARG A 349 16.94 -7.42 -9.85
N ALA A 350 17.32 -6.49 -10.73
CA ALA A 350 18.51 -5.66 -10.51
C ALA A 350 18.33 -4.78 -9.27
N TYR A 351 17.20 -4.12 -9.12
CA TYR A 351 16.94 -3.28 -7.94
C TYR A 351 16.96 -4.08 -6.63
N ALA A 352 16.25 -5.21 -6.58
CA ALA A 352 16.19 -6.11 -5.43
C ALA A 352 17.58 -6.65 -5.04
N SER A 353 18.46 -6.90 -6.02
CA SER A 353 19.83 -7.36 -5.76
C SER A 353 20.66 -6.36 -4.94
N MET A 354 20.34 -5.07 -5.04
CA MET A 354 21.04 -3.97 -4.39
C MET A 354 20.27 -3.34 -3.24
N LEU A 355 19.01 -3.75 -3.03
CA LEU A 355 18.11 -3.15 -2.06
C LEU A 355 18.67 -3.21 -0.64
N TYR A 356 19.42 -4.28 -0.34
CA TYR A 356 20.06 -4.48 0.95
C TYR A 356 21.59 -4.53 0.85
N LEU A 357 22.28 -3.68 1.62
CA LEU A 357 23.75 -3.52 1.55
C LEU A 357 24.51 -4.77 1.97
N ARG A 358 24.10 -5.37 3.10
CA ARG A 358 24.72 -6.56 3.68
C ARG A 358 24.05 -7.79 3.11
N LYS A 359 24.89 -8.79 2.77
CA LYS A 359 24.41 -10.08 2.32
C LYS A 359 23.63 -10.78 3.43
N PHE A 360 22.55 -11.44 3.04
CA PHE A 360 21.78 -12.31 3.90
C PHE A 360 22.49 -13.66 4.03
N ASN A 361 22.52 -14.21 5.23
CA ASN A 361 23.12 -15.52 5.47
C ASN A 361 22.10 -16.65 5.25
N ASN A 362 20.90 -16.49 5.81
CA ASN A 362 19.85 -17.51 5.83
C ASN A 362 18.53 -17.01 5.26
N PHE A 363 18.55 -15.94 4.45
CA PHE A 363 17.36 -15.34 3.86
C PHE A 363 17.56 -15.15 2.35
N GLN A 364 16.52 -15.44 1.56
CA GLN A 364 16.56 -15.30 0.11
C GLN A 364 15.39 -14.47 -0.42
N ILE A 365 15.68 -13.57 -1.34
CA ILE A 365 14.66 -12.96 -2.18
C ILE A 365 14.53 -13.84 -3.42
N ILE A 366 13.34 -14.35 -3.69
CA ILE A 366 13.03 -15.18 -4.85
C ILE A 366 12.08 -14.38 -5.72
N LEU A 367 12.49 -14.04 -6.95
CA LEU A 367 11.66 -13.30 -7.89
C LEU A 367 11.33 -14.24 -9.05
N ARG A 368 10.05 -14.35 -9.44
CA ARG A 368 9.61 -15.17 -10.58
C ARG A 368 10.21 -16.59 -10.55
N GLY A 369 10.07 -17.25 -9.39
CA GLY A 369 10.63 -18.59 -9.14
C GLY A 369 12.16 -18.70 -9.03
N LYS A 370 12.94 -17.64 -9.25
CA LYS A 370 14.42 -17.69 -9.18
C LYS A 370 15.03 -16.80 -8.09
N PRO A 371 15.94 -17.33 -7.25
CA PRO A 371 16.66 -16.54 -6.26
C PRO A 371 17.38 -15.34 -6.90
N VAL A 372 17.27 -14.17 -6.26
CA VAL A 372 17.97 -12.96 -6.62
C VAL A 372 19.35 -12.99 -5.98
N GLN A 373 20.39 -12.93 -6.79
CA GLN A 373 21.76 -12.84 -6.29
C GLN A 373 22.03 -11.41 -5.80
N GLN A 374 22.37 -11.25 -4.52
CA GLN A 374 22.71 -9.93 -3.99
C GLN A 374 23.99 -9.38 -4.63
N PHE A 375 23.88 -8.15 -5.11
CA PHE A 375 24.92 -7.44 -5.83
C PHE A 375 25.40 -6.27 -4.98
N ASN A 376 26.72 -6.15 -4.80
CA ASN A 376 27.34 -5.02 -4.12
C ASN A 376 28.10 -4.19 -5.15
N ILE A 377 27.62 -2.96 -5.40
CA ILE A 377 28.24 -2.06 -6.38
C ILE A 377 29.69 -1.71 -6.04
N ALA A 378 30.08 -1.74 -4.76
CA ALA A 378 31.44 -1.47 -4.35
C ALA A 378 32.45 -2.48 -4.96
N ASP A 379 32.02 -3.71 -5.23
CA ASP A 379 32.84 -4.78 -5.80
C ASP A 379 33.11 -4.54 -7.32
N GLU A 380 32.29 -3.70 -7.95
CA GLU A 380 32.39 -3.34 -9.37
C GLU A 380 33.08 -2.00 -9.63
N LEU A 381 33.54 -1.30 -8.59
CA LEU A 381 34.24 -0.03 -8.74
C LEU A 381 35.69 -0.24 -9.20
N GLN A 382 36.08 0.46 -10.26
CA GLN A 382 37.47 0.72 -10.63
C GLN A 382 38.05 1.82 -9.75
N TYR A 383 39.32 1.67 -9.37
CA TYR A 383 40.06 2.62 -8.53
C TYR A 383 39.35 2.96 -7.21
N PRO A 384 38.87 1.96 -6.44
CA PRO A 384 38.11 2.22 -5.23
C PRO A 384 38.96 2.91 -4.17
N LYS A 385 38.37 3.91 -3.51
CA LYS A 385 38.93 4.60 -2.35
C LYS A 385 37.91 4.58 -1.22
N VAL A 386 38.36 4.21 -0.03
CA VAL A 386 37.55 4.30 1.19
C VAL A 386 37.75 5.67 1.81
N VAL A 387 36.65 6.38 2.03
CA VAL A 387 36.61 7.69 2.67
C VAL A 387 35.76 7.59 3.93
N THR A 388 36.22 8.20 5.02
CA THR A 388 35.49 8.25 6.29
C THR A 388 34.78 9.59 6.43
N TYR A 389 33.47 9.56 6.58
CA TYR A 389 32.65 10.72 6.93
C TYR A 389 32.34 10.72 8.43
N LYS A 390 32.54 11.88 9.07
CA LYS A 390 32.18 12.12 10.47
C LYS A 390 31.19 13.29 10.54
N PRO A 391 29.89 13.04 10.74
CA PRO A 391 28.92 14.11 10.90
C PRO A 391 29.22 14.93 12.15
N GLN A 392 29.04 16.24 12.06
CA GLN A 392 29.06 17.12 13.24
C GLN A 392 27.78 16.88 14.02
N VAL A 393 27.90 16.29 15.21
CA VAL A 393 26.79 16.01 16.13
C VAL A 393 26.85 16.93 17.34
N ALA A 394 25.67 17.28 17.89
CA ALA A 394 25.57 18.13 19.08
C ALA A 394 26.29 17.50 20.29
N ALA A 395 26.86 18.36 21.16
CA ALA A 395 27.64 17.94 22.33
C ALA A 395 26.86 16.93 23.18
N GLY A 396 27.47 15.77 23.48
CA GLY A 396 26.86 14.67 24.24
C GLY A 396 26.25 13.55 23.40
N SER A 397 26.19 13.69 22.07
CA SER A 397 25.80 12.60 21.16
C SER A 397 26.97 11.66 20.90
N LYS A 398 26.71 10.36 20.72
CA LYS A 398 27.76 9.40 20.32
C LYS A 398 28.34 9.81 18.96
N GLU A 399 29.66 9.98 18.89
CA GLU A 399 30.35 10.13 17.61
C GLU A 399 30.02 8.91 16.73
N CYS A 400 29.49 9.19 15.54
CA CYS A 400 29.29 8.18 14.51
C CYS A 400 30.31 8.46 13.40
N SER A 401 30.91 7.42 12.85
CA SER A 401 31.71 7.52 11.63
C SER A 401 31.14 6.56 10.61
N VAL A 402 31.09 7.00 9.36
CA VAL A 402 30.56 6.25 8.24
C VAL A 402 31.67 6.06 7.23
N GLU A 403 31.97 4.81 6.88
CA GLU A 403 32.87 4.49 5.78
C GLU A 403 32.10 4.48 4.46
N THR A 404 32.71 5.02 3.42
CA THR A 404 32.13 5.10 2.08
C THR A 404 33.18 4.71 1.05
N THR A 405 32.84 3.78 0.16
CA THR A 405 33.70 3.41 -0.96
C THR A 405 33.29 4.20 -2.20
N ILE A 406 34.25 4.91 -2.80
CA ILE A 406 34.07 5.73 -3.99
C ILE A 406 34.99 5.22 -5.09
N GLY A 407 34.51 5.16 -6.32
CA GLY A 407 35.30 4.75 -7.48
C GLY A 407 34.53 4.98 -8.78
N PHE A 408 35.03 4.44 -9.88
CA PHE A 408 34.40 4.55 -11.20
C PHE A 408 33.75 3.23 -11.59
N ILE A 409 32.56 3.25 -12.19
CA ILE A 409 31.91 2.02 -12.68
C ILE A 409 32.72 1.47 -13.87
N LYS A 410 32.81 0.13 -14.01
CA LYS A 410 33.57 -0.51 -15.09
C LYS A 410 32.99 -0.32 -16.49
N GLU A 411 31.69 -0.09 -16.58
CA GLU A 411 30.94 0.10 -17.82
C GLU A 411 31.37 1.38 -18.55
N THR A 412 31.05 1.46 -19.85
CA THR A 412 31.42 2.58 -20.72
C THR A 412 31.12 3.95 -20.11
N PRO A 413 31.95 4.99 -20.37
CA PRO A 413 31.78 6.31 -19.78
C PRO A 413 30.38 6.86 -20.09
N THR A 414 29.52 6.89 -19.09
CA THR A 414 28.25 7.62 -19.12
C THR A 414 28.39 8.86 -18.25
N ASN A 415 27.53 9.85 -18.48
CA ASN A 415 27.45 11.04 -17.61
C ASN A 415 26.72 10.76 -16.29
N VAL A 416 26.52 9.48 -15.92
CA VAL A 416 25.78 9.10 -14.71
C VAL A 416 26.77 8.93 -13.56
N SER A 417 26.63 9.76 -12.54
CA SER A 417 27.37 9.66 -11.28
C SER A 417 26.42 9.87 -10.10
N GLY A 418 26.78 9.35 -8.94
CA GLY A 418 25.94 9.45 -7.76
C GLY A 418 26.47 8.67 -6.57
N PHE A 419 25.65 8.61 -5.53
CA PHE A 419 25.91 7.85 -4.31
C PHE A 419 24.72 6.94 -4.04
N ASN A 420 25.01 5.72 -3.64
CA ASN A 420 24.01 4.80 -3.09
C ASN A 420 23.98 5.00 -1.58
N VAL A 421 22.89 5.56 -1.08
CA VAL A 421 22.76 5.90 0.34
C VAL A 421 21.94 4.83 1.04
N TYR A 422 22.51 4.13 2.00
CA TYR A 422 21.81 3.11 2.77
C TYR A 422 21.46 3.61 4.17
N HIS A 423 20.27 3.25 4.66
CA HIS A 423 19.85 3.43 6.05
C HIS A 423 19.36 2.10 6.60
N LYS A 424 19.92 1.67 7.75
CA LYS A 424 19.59 0.38 8.38
C LYS A 424 19.58 -0.79 7.39
N ASN A 425 20.66 -0.92 6.62
CA ASN A 425 20.82 -1.92 5.57
C ASN A 425 19.96 -1.73 4.31
N ARG A 426 18.98 -0.81 4.27
CA ARG A 426 18.07 -0.57 3.14
C ARG A 426 18.57 0.59 2.27
N LEU A 427 18.68 0.40 0.96
CA LEU A 427 19.03 1.45 -0.02
C LEU A 427 17.96 2.54 -0.01
N ILE A 428 18.25 3.82 0.20
CA ILE A 428 17.22 4.89 0.22
C ILE A 428 17.26 5.75 -1.03
N ARG A 429 18.46 5.98 -1.58
CA ARG A 429 18.68 6.88 -2.70
C ARG A 429 19.85 6.44 -3.56
#